data_AF-A0A9R0ZFJ2-F1
#
_entry.id   AF-A0A9R0ZFJ2-F1
#
_cell.length_a   1.000
_cell.length_b   1.000
_cell.length_c   1.000
_cell.angle_alpha   90.00
_cell.angle_beta   90.00
_cell.angle_gamma   90.00
#
_symmetry.space_group_name_H-M   'P 1'
#
loop_
_entity.id
_entity.type
_entity.pdbx_description
1 polymer ?
#
loop_
_entity_poly.entity_id
_entity_poly.type
_entity_poly.pdbx_seq_one_letter_code
_entity_poly.pdbx_strand_id
1 'polypeptide(L)'
;MEVGKEEVSLLLGVSGEINRMRVRLQDLRNFLTDADRRRITDNSVQGWVTELKGVMYEATDILDLCQLKAMEQSPLASQKGCFNQLFSCLRSPLFTHDISSRIKVLNQRLDNIKERSAAFSFINLGSYDDHGGKVHASHVAFPSRETSGELDRSGVVGEKIEQDTRKLVEIMLTGIKGGTSHGDGKVMVFAIVGVGGIGKTTLARKVFNDEAIQKSHH
;
A
#
# COMPACT_ATOMS: atom_id res chain seq x y z
N MET A 1 6.30 -41.84 31.76
CA MET A 1 5.47 -41.56 30.56
C MET A 1 4.73 -40.22 30.73
N GLU A 2 5.36 -39.24 31.36
CA GLU A 2 4.71 -38.00 31.84
C GLU A 2 5.27 -36.76 31.12
N VAL A 3 6.59 -36.74 30.87
CA VAL A 3 7.29 -35.73 30.05
C VAL A 3 6.68 -35.53 28.66
N GLY A 4 6.24 -36.60 27.99
CA GLY A 4 5.64 -36.51 26.66
C GLY A 4 4.24 -35.85 26.63
N LYS A 5 3.52 -35.80 27.75
CA LYS A 5 2.20 -35.13 27.82
C LYS A 5 2.34 -33.62 27.93
N GLU A 6 3.33 -33.15 28.69
CA GLU A 6 3.61 -31.73 28.87
C GLU A 6 4.16 -31.09 27.60
N GLU A 7 5.02 -31.79 26.87
CA GLU A 7 5.57 -31.29 25.61
C GLU A 7 4.49 -31.17 24.52
N VAL A 8 3.59 -32.15 24.43
CA VAL A 8 2.43 -32.10 23.52
C VAL A 8 1.45 -31.00 23.91
N SER A 9 1.20 -30.78 25.21
CA SER A 9 0.30 -29.72 25.67
C SER A 9 0.85 -28.32 25.38
N LEU A 10 2.16 -28.12 25.53
CA LEU A 10 2.86 -26.89 25.17
C LEU A 10 2.73 -26.59 23.67
N LEU A 11 2.99 -27.58 22.81
CA LEU A 11 2.88 -27.44 21.36
C LEU A 11 1.46 -27.10 20.91
N LEU A 12 0.44 -27.78 21.47
CA LEU A 12 -0.97 -27.47 21.20
C LEU A 12 -1.33 -26.06 21.68
N GLY A 13 -0.80 -25.63 22.82
CA GLY A 13 -0.94 -24.27 23.34
C GLY A 13 -0.38 -23.21 22.39
N VAL A 14 0.83 -23.40 21.86
CA VAL A 14 1.43 -22.49 20.88
C VAL A 14 0.59 -22.43 19.59
N SER A 15 0.16 -23.59 19.08
CA SER A 15 -0.70 -23.64 17.89
C SER A 15 -2.00 -22.87 18.08
N GLY A 16 -2.64 -23.00 19.24
CA GLY A 16 -3.84 -22.24 19.60
C GLY A 16 -3.59 -20.73 19.61
N GLU A 17 -2.49 -20.29 20.21
CA GLU A 17 -2.14 -18.86 20.25
C GLU A 17 -1.78 -18.28 18.87
N ILE A 18 -1.10 -19.04 18.00
CA ILE A 18 -0.86 -18.65 16.61
C ILE A 18 -2.18 -18.49 15.85
N ASN A 19 -3.12 -19.43 16.02
CA ASN A 19 -4.41 -19.33 15.37
C ASN A 19 -5.22 -18.12 15.85
N ARG A 20 -5.17 -17.84 17.15
CA ARG A 20 -5.79 -16.65 17.75
C ARG A 20 -5.23 -15.35 17.17
N MET A 21 -3.91 -15.26 17.02
CA MET A 21 -3.22 -14.14 16.38
C MET A 21 -3.71 -13.97 14.94
N ARG A 22 -3.75 -15.05 14.15
CA ARG A 22 -4.23 -15.03 12.76
C ARG A 22 -5.63 -14.44 12.64
N VAL A 23 -6.57 -14.93 13.46
CA VAL A 23 -7.98 -14.46 13.44
C VAL A 23 -8.05 -12.96 13.74
N ARG A 24 -7.34 -12.49 14.77
CA ARG A 24 -7.31 -11.06 15.11
C ARG A 24 -6.74 -10.19 14.00
N LEU A 25 -5.63 -10.62 13.40
CA LEU A 25 -5.03 -9.88 12.28
C LEU A 25 -5.97 -9.83 11.08
N GLN A 26 -6.72 -10.90 10.82
CA GLN A 26 -7.74 -10.92 9.76
C GLN A 26 -8.88 -9.94 10.06
N ASP A 27 -9.36 -9.88 11.30
CA ASP A 27 -10.39 -8.92 11.70
C ASP A 27 -9.89 -7.47 11.56
N LEU A 28 -8.65 -7.21 11.99
CA LEU A 28 -8.02 -5.89 11.90
C LEU A 28 -7.82 -5.45 10.45
N ARG A 29 -7.49 -6.40 9.56
CA ARG A 29 -7.30 -6.14 8.13
C ARG A 29 -8.53 -5.51 7.48
N ASN A 30 -9.73 -5.89 7.91
CA ASN A 30 -10.98 -5.46 7.28
C ASN A 30 -11.21 -3.95 7.33
N PHE A 31 -10.58 -3.25 8.26
CA PHE A 31 -10.74 -1.81 8.43
C PHE A 31 -9.45 -1.00 8.26
N LEU A 32 -8.34 -1.68 7.92
CA LEU A 32 -7.06 -1.03 7.64
C LEU A 32 -7.15 -0.03 6.48
N THR A 33 -7.94 -0.32 5.45
CA THR A 33 -8.09 0.56 4.29
C THR A 33 -8.65 1.94 4.69
N ASP A 34 -9.69 1.96 5.53
CA ASP A 34 -10.28 3.20 6.03
C ASP A 34 -9.33 3.91 7.01
N ALA A 35 -8.74 3.15 7.93
CA ALA A 35 -7.80 3.68 8.92
C ALA A 35 -6.57 4.34 8.26
N ASP A 36 -5.98 3.73 7.24
CA ASP A 36 -4.81 4.29 6.55
C ASP A 36 -5.16 5.56 5.76
N ARG A 37 -6.36 5.64 5.17
CA ARG A 37 -6.86 6.87 4.54
C ARG A 37 -7.04 8.00 5.55
N ARG A 38 -7.64 7.72 6.71
CA ARG A 38 -7.95 8.73 7.74
C ARG A 38 -6.72 9.18 8.52
N ARG A 39 -5.69 8.34 8.63
CA ARG A 39 -4.44 8.63 9.36
C ARG A 39 -3.72 9.90 8.88
N ILE A 40 -3.93 10.35 7.65
CA ILE A 40 -3.29 11.58 7.13
C ILE A 40 -3.82 12.83 7.86
N THR A 41 -5.09 12.83 8.25
CA THR A 41 -5.78 14.00 8.81
C THR A 41 -6.16 13.82 10.27
N ASP A 42 -6.18 12.59 10.78
CA ASP A 42 -6.54 12.26 12.16
C ASP A 42 -5.34 11.66 12.91
N ASN A 43 -4.78 12.45 13.84
CA ASN A 43 -3.61 12.07 14.64
C ASN A 43 -3.90 10.89 15.59
N SER A 44 -5.14 10.74 16.07
CA SER A 44 -5.52 9.63 16.94
C SER A 44 -5.57 8.33 16.15
N VAL A 45 -6.11 8.37 14.93
CA VAL A 45 -6.05 7.24 13.98
C VAL A 45 -4.60 6.97 13.55
N GLN A 46 -3.79 8.01 13.36
CA GLN A 46 -2.35 7.83 13.06
C GLN A 46 -1.63 7.06 14.17
N GLY A 47 -1.83 7.46 15.43
CA GLY A 47 -1.26 6.76 16.58
C GLY A 47 -1.69 5.30 16.61
N TRP A 48 -2.98 5.05 16.43
CA TRP A 48 -3.55 3.69 16.39
C TRP A 48 -2.94 2.82 15.26
N VAL A 49 -2.84 3.34 14.03
CA VAL A 49 -2.24 2.62 12.90
C VAL A 49 -0.74 2.36 13.13
N THR A 50 -0.04 3.32 13.74
CA THR A 50 1.40 3.19 14.06
C THR A 50 1.62 2.08 15.07
N GLU A 51 0.78 2.00 16.10
CA GLU A 51 0.84 0.94 17.10
C GLU A 51 0.57 -0.45 16.50
N LEU A 52 -0.45 -0.55 15.65
CA LEU A 52 -0.74 -1.80 14.92
C LEU A 52 0.45 -2.23 14.05
N LYS A 53 1.10 -1.30 13.35
CA LYS A 53 2.33 -1.61 12.59
C LYS A 53 3.44 -2.14 13.50
N GLY A 54 3.65 -1.54 14.66
CA GLY A 54 4.62 -2.03 15.65
C GLY A 54 4.37 -3.49 16.04
N VAL A 55 3.11 -3.83 16.37
CA VAL A 55 2.72 -5.20 16.72
C VAL A 55 2.90 -6.18 15.55
N MET A 56 2.66 -5.73 14.31
CA MET A 56 2.91 -6.56 13.11
C MET A 56 4.39 -6.84 12.89
N TYR A 57 5.27 -5.88 13.18
CA TYR A 57 6.72 -6.13 13.12
C TYR A 57 7.14 -7.14 14.18
N GLU A 58 6.66 -7.02 15.41
CA GLU A 58 6.95 -8.00 16.47
C GLU A 58 6.45 -9.42 16.10
N ALA A 59 5.31 -9.52 15.42
CA ALA A 59 4.83 -10.82 14.92
C ALA A 59 5.79 -11.42 13.89
N THR A 60 6.33 -10.58 13.00
CA THR A 60 7.32 -10.99 12.00
C THR A 60 8.63 -11.41 12.67
N ASP A 61 9.10 -10.66 13.67
CA ASP A 61 10.30 -11.00 14.44
C ASP A 61 10.18 -12.38 15.12
N ILE A 62 9.01 -12.71 15.67
CA ILE A 62 8.74 -14.05 16.25
C ILE A 62 8.84 -15.13 15.18
N LEU A 63 8.30 -14.90 13.98
CA LEU A 63 8.37 -15.86 12.87
C LEU A 63 9.82 -16.04 12.39
N ASP A 64 10.59 -14.95 12.30
CA ASP A 64 11.99 -14.98 11.90
C ASP A 64 12.84 -15.73 12.92
N LEU A 65 12.61 -15.51 14.23
CA LEU A 65 13.25 -16.30 15.30
C LEU A 65 12.94 -17.79 15.15
N CYS A 66 11.69 -18.13 14.81
CA CYS A 66 11.32 -19.51 14.57
C CYS A 66 12.05 -20.09 13.36
N GLN A 67 12.14 -19.33 12.28
CA GLN A 67 12.84 -19.74 11.06
C GLN A 67 14.34 -19.97 11.32
N LEU A 68 14.99 -19.05 12.03
CA LEU A 68 16.40 -19.18 12.43
C LEU A 68 16.61 -20.44 13.28
N LYS A 69 15.74 -20.68 14.27
CA LYS A 69 15.83 -21.88 15.12
C LYS A 69 15.63 -23.18 14.34
N ALA A 70 14.72 -23.18 13.36
CA ALA A 70 14.51 -24.33 12.48
C ALA A 70 15.76 -24.64 11.64
N MET A 71 16.45 -23.60 11.13
CA MET A 71 17.69 -23.74 10.35
C MET A 71 18.84 -24.32 11.20
N GLU A 72 18.99 -23.87 12.46
CA GLU A 72 19.98 -24.44 13.40
C GLU A 72 19.77 -25.94 13.64
N GLN A 73 18.51 -26.36 13.79
CA GLN A 73 18.18 -27.75 14.11
C GLN A 73 18.22 -28.68 12.90
N SER A 74 18.12 -28.14 11.68
CA SER A 74 18.26 -28.91 10.45
C SER A 74 18.63 -28.00 9.27
N PRO A 75 19.90 -27.99 8.84
CA PRO A 75 20.35 -27.20 7.68
C PRO A 75 19.62 -27.54 6.37
N LEU A 76 19.05 -28.75 6.26
CA LEU A 76 18.24 -29.18 5.12
C LEU A 76 16.76 -28.73 5.18
N ALA A 77 16.28 -28.14 6.29
CA ALA A 77 14.89 -27.69 6.43
C ALA A 77 14.55 -26.44 5.58
N SER A 78 15.53 -25.88 4.87
CA SER A 78 15.36 -24.73 3.96
C SER A 78 14.37 -25.01 2.81
N GLN A 79 14.05 -26.28 2.50
CA GLN A 79 13.17 -26.64 1.37
C GLN A 79 11.69 -26.90 1.70
N LYS A 80 11.24 -26.75 2.95
CA LYS A 80 9.84 -27.01 3.33
C LYS A 80 9.18 -25.73 3.84
N GLY A 81 8.01 -25.37 3.29
CA GLY A 81 7.31 -24.10 3.52
C GLY A 81 7.07 -23.72 4.98
N CYS A 82 6.72 -22.44 5.20
CA CYS A 82 6.72 -21.73 6.49
C CYS A 82 6.09 -22.49 7.68
N PHE A 83 5.02 -23.27 7.46
CA PHE A 83 4.39 -24.04 8.54
C PHE A 83 5.23 -25.21 9.06
N ASN A 84 6.01 -25.87 8.21
CA ASN A 84 6.88 -26.98 8.63
C ASN A 84 8.07 -26.48 9.45
N GLN A 85 8.48 -25.22 9.24
CA GLN A 85 9.57 -24.59 9.99
C GLN A 85 9.15 -24.25 11.42
N LEU A 86 7.92 -23.78 11.64
CA LEU A 86 7.36 -23.57 12.99
C LEU A 86 7.34 -24.87 13.81
N PHE A 87 6.89 -25.99 13.26
CA PHE A 87 6.92 -27.27 13.98
C PHE A 87 8.34 -27.75 14.29
N SER A 88 9.30 -27.52 13.39
CA SER A 88 10.70 -27.86 13.67
C SER A 88 11.33 -26.95 14.73
N CYS A 89 10.98 -25.68 14.73
CA CYS A 89 11.47 -24.69 15.68
C CYS A 89 11.09 -25.03 17.12
N LEU A 90 9.89 -25.57 17.33
CA LEU A 90 9.32 -25.85 18.65
C LEU A 90 9.76 -27.20 19.26
N ARG A 91 10.84 -27.81 18.76
CA ARG A 91 11.39 -29.05 19.37
C ARG A 91 12.16 -28.83 20.67
N SER A 92 12.49 -27.58 21.00
CA SER A 92 13.12 -27.25 22.29
C SER A 92 12.05 -26.74 23.24
N PRO A 93 11.80 -27.39 24.39
CA PRO A 93 10.79 -26.94 25.35
C PRO A 93 11.01 -25.51 25.85
N LEU A 94 12.26 -25.13 26.14
CA LEU A 94 12.60 -23.76 26.57
C LEU A 94 12.30 -22.73 25.49
N PHE A 95 12.65 -23.03 24.23
CA PHE A 95 12.35 -22.15 23.10
C PHE A 95 10.85 -22.06 22.84
N THR A 96 10.14 -23.19 22.94
CA THR A 96 8.68 -23.26 22.78
C THR A 96 7.98 -22.41 23.83
N HIS A 97 8.44 -22.44 25.08
CA HIS A 97 7.92 -21.59 26.14
C HIS A 97 8.15 -20.10 25.87
N ASP A 98 9.36 -19.70 25.41
CA ASP A 98 9.66 -18.31 25.05
C ASP A 98 8.75 -17.81 23.91
N ILE A 99 8.65 -18.57 22.82
CA ILE A 99 7.76 -18.23 21.69
C ILE A 99 6.29 -18.18 22.12
N SER A 100 5.84 -19.14 22.93
CA SER A 100 4.47 -19.14 23.49
C SER A 100 4.19 -17.85 24.27
N SER A 101 5.12 -17.45 25.14
CA SER A 101 5.00 -16.23 25.94
C SER A 101 4.92 -14.98 25.08
N ARG A 102 5.82 -14.85 24.09
CA ARG A 102 5.83 -13.72 23.14
C ARG A 102 4.52 -13.62 22.37
N ILE A 103 4.02 -14.73 21.84
CA ILE A 103 2.75 -14.74 21.10
C ILE A 103 1.57 -14.38 22.01
N LYS A 104 1.54 -14.84 23.27
CA LYS A 104 0.50 -14.46 24.24
C LYS A 104 0.48 -12.95 24.49
N VAL A 105 1.64 -12.34 24.74
CA VAL A 105 1.75 -10.89 24.95
C VAL A 105 1.31 -10.12 23.70
N LEU A 106 1.74 -10.57 22.52
CA LEU A 106 1.34 -9.99 21.24
C LEU A 106 -0.18 -10.05 21.05
N ASN A 107 -0.77 -11.21 21.35
CA ASN A 107 -2.20 -11.45 21.31
C ASN A 107 -3.00 -10.51 22.21
N GLN A 108 -2.53 -10.23 23.42
CA GLN A 108 -3.14 -9.27 24.33
C GLN A 108 -3.07 -7.84 23.77
N ARG A 109 -1.96 -7.46 23.15
CA ARG A 109 -1.83 -6.14 22.51
C ARG A 109 -2.76 -6.00 21.32
N LEU A 110 -2.92 -7.06 20.51
CA LEU A 110 -3.90 -7.07 19.42
C LEU A 110 -5.34 -6.92 19.93
N ASP A 111 -5.69 -7.52 21.08
CA ASP A 111 -7.00 -7.29 21.70
C ASP A 111 -7.20 -5.82 22.06
N ASN A 112 -6.22 -5.21 22.74
CA ASN A 112 -6.29 -3.80 23.14
C ASN A 112 -6.38 -2.84 21.94
N ILE A 113 -5.70 -3.19 20.84
CA ILE A 113 -5.79 -2.44 19.57
C ILE A 113 -7.18 -2.60 18.95
N LYS A 114 -7.72 -3.82 18.92
CA LYS A 114 -9.05 -4.11 18.38
C LYS A 114 -10.15 -3.44 19.21
N GLU A 115 -10.03 -3.42 20.53
CA GLU A 115 -11.01 -2.77 21.41
C GLU A 115 -11.06 -1.26 21.17
N ARG A 116 -9.91 -0.59 21.14
CA ARG A 116 -9.85 0.84 20.83
C ARG A 116 -10.29 1.18 19.41
N SER A 117 -10.25 0.22 18.47
CA SER A 117 -10.71 0.47 17.11
C SER A 117 -12.20 0.84 17.04
N ALA A 118 -13.00 0.37 18.00
CA ALA A 118 -14.43 0.68 18.11
C ALA A 118 -14.71 2.19 18.25
N ALA A 119 -13.80 2.95 18.89
CA ALA A 119 -13.95 4.39 19.08
C ALA A 119 -13.91 5.19 17.76
N PHE A 120 -13.27 4.65 16.72
CA PHE A 120 -13.09 5.35 15.45
C PHE A 120 -14.19 5.06 14.43
N SER A 121 -15.08 4.09 14.71
CA SER A 121 -16.16 3.67 13.81
C SER A 121 -15.64 3.42 12.38
N PHE A 122 -14.54 2.68 12.27
CA PHE A 122 -13.95 2.39 10.96
C PHE A 122 -14.93 1.64 10.07
N ILE A 123 -14.97 2.03 8.80
CA ILE A 123 -15.81 1.37 7.81
C ILE A 123 -15.07 0.12 7.34
N ASN A 124 -15.76 -1.01 7.32
CA ASN A 124 -15.27 -2.21 6.67
C ASN A 124 -15.34 -1.99 5.15
N LEU A 125 -14.30 -1.40 4.59
CA LEU A 125 -14.07 -1.33 3.13
C LEU A 125 -13.44 -2.64 2.65
N GLY A 126 -13.88 -3.78 3.20
CA GLY A 126 -13.37 -5.12 2.93
C GLY A 126 -13.04 -5.30 1.47
N SER A 127 -11.87 -5.87 1.22
CA SER A 127 -11.16 -5.93 -0.06
C SER A 127 -12.07 -5.57 -1.23
N TYR A 128 -12.02 -4.31 -1.66
CA TYR A 128 -12.25 -4.00 -3.05
C TYR A 128 -11.24 -4.90 -3.79
N ASP A 129 -11.71 -6.08 -4.21
CA ASP A 129 -11.05 -6.78 -5.29
C ASP A 129 -10.88 -5.73 -6.36
N ASP A 130 -9.66 -5.65 -6.86
CA ASP A 130 -9.17 -4.77 -7.91
C ASP A 130 -10.02 -4.95 -9.18
N HIS A 131 -11.25 -4.43 -9.15
CA HIS A 131 -12.18 -4.34 -10.25
C HIS A 131 -12.50 -2.85 -10.34
N GLY A 132 -11.76 -2.19 -11.23
CA GLY A 132 -11.87 -0.77 -11.51
C GLY A 132 -13.32 -0.31 -11.53
N GLY A 133 -13.68 0.55 -10.58
CA GLY A 133 -15.08 0.89 -10.37
C GLY A 133 -15.26 2.09 -9.46
N LYS A 134 -15.15 3.27 -10.07
CA LYS A 134 -15.72 4.57 -9.66
C LYS A 134 -15.63 4.93 -8.18
N VAL A 135 -14.70 5.83 -7.87
CA VAL A 135 -14.72 6.64 -6.66
C VAL A 135 -15.95 7.55 -6.70
N HIS A 136 -17.04 7.16 -6.03
CA HIS A 136 -18.00 8.15 -5.53
C HIS A 136 -17.37 8.82 -4.32
N ALA A 137 -16.73 9.95 -4.55
CA ALA A 137 -16.18 10.80 -3.50
C ALA A 137 -17.35 11.40 -2.71
N SER A 138 -17.54 10.92 -1.48
CA SER A 138 -18.31 11.63 -0.46
C SER A 138 -17.65 13.00 -0.23
N HIS A 139 -18.41 14.06 -0.43
CA HIS A 139 -18.03 15.46 -0.24
C HIS A 139 -17.37 15.70 1.13
N VAL A 140 -16.05 15.71 1.16
CA VAL A 140 -15.24 16.37 2.18
C VAL A 140 -14.36 17.34 1.40
N ALA A 141 -14.44 18.63 1.74
CA ALA A 141 -13.76 19.71 1.04
C ALA A 141 -12.23 19.57 1.16
N PHE A 142 -11.64 18.76 0.27
CA PHE A 142 -10.24 18.88 -0.07
C PHE A 142 -10.05 20.16 -0.88
N PRO A 143 -8.93 20.89 -0.73
CA PRO A 143 -8.51 21.81 -1.78
C PRO A 143 -8.53 21.01 -3.08
N SER A 144 -9.36 21.43 -4.03
CA SER A 144 -9.55 20.72 -5.28
C SER A 144 -8.17 20.35 -5.84
N ARG A 145 -7.89 19.05 -6.02
CA ARG A 145 -6.64 18.56 -6.64
C ARG A 145 -6.67 18.79 -8.15
N GLU A 146 -7.36 19.85 -8.56
CA GLU A 146 -7.44 20.33 -9.93
C GLU A 146 -6.18 21.11 -10.24
N THR A 147 -5.67 20.85 -11.43
CA THR A 147 -4.56 21.61 -11.98
C THR A 147 -5.14 22.67 -12.90
N SER A 148 -4.96 23.95 -12.57
CA SER A 148 -5.34 25.05 -13.47
C SER A 148 -4.50 25.04 -14.75
N GLY A 149 -5.00 25.62 -15.83
CA GLY A 149 -4.26 25.82 -17.09
C GLY A 149 -3.23 26.96 -17.00
N GLU A 150 -3.36 27.83 -15.99
CA GLU A 150 -2.44 28.94 -15.76
C GLU A 150 -1.05 28.42 -15.40
N LEU A 151 -0.04 28.98 -16.07
CA LEU A 151 1.35 28.57 -15.91
C LEU A 151 2.20 29.79 -15.57
N ASP A 152 2.73 29.82 -14.34
CA ASP A 152 3.83 30.71 -14.01
C ASP A 152 5.09 30.26 -14.76
N ARG A 153 5.44 31.01 -15.80
CA ARG A 153 6.58 30.72 -16.67
C ARG A 153 7.92 30.95 -15.96
N SER A 154 7.96 31.70 -14.86
CA SER A 154 9.20 32.05 -14.15
C SER A 154 9.82 30.86 -13.40
N GLY A 155 8.99 29.91 -12.96
CA GLY A 155 9.43 28.71 -12.23
C GLY A 155 9.80 27.50 -13.09
N VAL A 156 9.66 27.59 -14.42
CA VAL A 156 9.92 26.46 -15.32
C VAL A 156 11.30 26.59 -15.95
N VAL A 157 12.21 25.69 -15.56
CA VAL A 157 13.60 25.66 -16.03
C VAL A 157 13.97 24.28 -16.57
N GLY A 158 14.93 24.24 -17.49
CA GLY A 158 15.51 23.01 -18.02
C GLY A 158 15.39 22.89 -19.53
N GLU A 159 16.48 22.52 -20.18
CA GLU A 159 16.53 22.44 -21.65
C GLU A 159 15.61 21.35 -22.21
N LYS A 160 15.52 20.22 -21.52
CA LYS A 160 14.71 19.08 -21.94
C LYS A 160 13.22 19.41 -22.05
N ILE A 161 12.67 20.15 -21.08
CA ILE A 161 11.25 20.52 -21.11
C ILE A 161 10.93 21.47 -22.27
N GLU A 162 11.87 22.34 -22.65
CA GLU A 162 11.73 23.20 -23.83
C GLU A 162 11.77 22.37 -25.14
N GLN A 163 12.70 21.43 -25.23
CA GLN A 163 12.82 20.54 -26.40
C GLN A 163 11.58 19.66 -26.57
N ASP A 164 11.09 19.06 -25.49
CA ASP A 164 9.91 18.19 -25.50
C ASP A 164 8.63 19.00 -25.82
N THR A 165 8.53 20.24 -25.34
CA THR A 165 7.44 21.16 -25.70
C THR A 165 7.43 21.42 -27.21
N ARG A 166 8.57 21.82 -27.79
CA ARG A 166 8.67 22.10 -29.24
C ARG A 166 8.30 20.89 -30.09
N LYS A 167 8.82 19.70 -29.73
CA LYS A 167 8.51 18.46 -30.45
C LYS A 167 7.02 18.11 -30.41
N LEU A 168 6.38 18.22 -29.25
CA LEU A 168 4.95 17.94 -29.13
C LEU A 168 4.10 18.95 -29.91
N VAL A 169 4.44 20.24 -29.86
CA VAL A 169 3.76 21.29 -30.64
C VAL A 169 3.87 21.00 -32.13
N GLU A 170 5.05 20.62 -32.63
CA GLU A 170 5.27 20.26 -34.03
C GLU A 170 4.41 19.06 -34.46
N ILE A 171 4.38 17.99 -33.66
CA ILE A 171 3.56 16.80 -33.93
C ILE A 171 2.07 17.15 -33.94
N MET A 172 1.61 17.98 -33.01
CA MET A 172 0.21 18.44 -32.96
C MET A 172 -0.16 19.25 -34.20
N LEU A 173 0.67 20.23 -34.60
CA LEU A 173 0.41 21.07 -35.76
C LEU A 173 0.48 20.33 -37.10
N THR A 174 1.40 19.36 -37.23
CA THR A 174 1.47 18.50 -38.43
C THR A 174 0.27 17.58 -38.53
N GLY A 175 -0.18 17.03 -37.39
CA GLY A 175 -1.41 16.26 -37.28
C GLY A 175 -2.67 17.04 -37.68
N ILE A 176 -2.73 18.33 -37.32
CA ILE A 176 -3.83 19.23 -37.69
C ILE A 176 -3.78 19.56 -39.19
N LYS A 177 -2.60 19.84 -39.75
CA LYS A 177 -2.44 20.25 -41.16
C LYS A 177 -2.56 19.11 -42.16
N GLY A 178 -2.26 17.87 -41.75
CA GLY A 178 -2.36 16.68 -42.61
C GLY A 178 -3.79 16.16 -42.82
N GLY A 179 -4.78 16.72 -42.13
CA GLY A 179 -6.20 16.40 -42.31
C GLY A 179 -6.86 17.31 -43.36
N THR A 180 -6.46 17.24 -44.62
CA THR A 180 -7.21 17.94 -45.66
C THR A 180 -8.51 17.22 -45.97
N SER A 181 -9.60 17.96 -45.84
CA SER A 181 -10.81 17.85 -46.66
C SER A 181 -11.40 16.45 -46.79
N HIS A 182 -12.22 16.06 -45.81
CA HIS A 182 -13.54 15.42 -45.96
C HIS A 182 -13.95 14.79 -44.63
N GLY A 183 -14.82 15.48 -43.89
CA GLY A 183 -15.92 14.88 -43.11
C GLY A 183 -15.69 13.72 -42.13
N ASP A 184 -14.46 13.34 -41.78
CA ASP A 184 -14.22 12.23 -40.85
C ASP A 184 -13.50 12.73 -39.59
N GLY A 185 -14.27 12.84 -38.49
CA GLY A 185 -13.89 13.44 -37.22
C GLY A 185 -12.85 12.64 -36.44
N LYS A 186 -11.63 12.54 -36.97
CA LYS A 186 -10.51 11.89 -36.28
C LYS A 186 -10.02 12.74 -35.12
N VAL A 187 -10.30 12.27 -33.90
CA VAL A 187 -9.77 12.86 -32.66
C VAL A 187 -8.35 12.33 -32.43
N MET A 188 -7.39 13.24 -32.27
CA MET A 188 -6.01 12.91 -31.91
C MET A 188 -5.84 12.98 -30.38
N VAL A 189 -5.30 11.91 -29.79
CA VAL A 189 -5.11 11.79 -28.33
C VAL A 189 -3.61 11.64 -28.02
N PHE A 190 -3.12 12.45 -27.08
CA PHE A 190 -1.75 12.38 -26.58
C PHE A 190 -1.75 11.99 -25.10
N ALA A 191 -0.88 11.04 -24.72
CA ALA A 191 -0.69 10.62 -23.34
C ALA A 191 0.71 10.99 -22.84
N ILE A 192 0.78 11.76 -21.74
CA ILE A 192 2.04 12.07 -21.05
C ILE A 192 2.15 11.17 -19.82
N VAL A 193 3.09 10.22 -19.85
CA VAL A 193 3.25 9.18 -18.81
C VAL A 193 4.59 9.36 -18.10
N GLY A 194 4.63 9.07 -16.80
CA GLY A 194 5.83 9.18 -15.99
C GLY A 194 5.54 9.22 -14.49
N VAL A 195 6.58 9.07 -13.67
CA VAL A 195 6.48 9.05 -12.20
C VAL A 195 5.94 10.36 -11.61
N GLY A 196 5.49 10.34 -10.36
CA GLY A 196 5.03 11.53 -9.65
C GLY A 196 6.11 12.62 -9.59
N GLY A 197 5.74 13.89 -9.68
CA GLY A 197 6.68 15.02 -9.57
C GLY A 197 7.58 15.30 -10.78
N ILE A 198 7.58 14.45 -11.80
CA ILE A 198 8.50 14.57 -12.96
C ILE A 198 8.18 15.75 -13.92
N GLY A 199 7.09 16.48 -13.69
CA GLY A 199 6.72 17.64 -14.53
C GLY A 199 5.72 17.38 -15.66
N LYS A 200 4.96 16.26 -15.62
CA LYS A 200 3.94 15.93 -16.66
C LYS A 200 2.92 17.06 -16.89
N THR A 201 2.30 17.54 -15.80
CA THR A 201 1.34 18.64 -15.85
C THR A 201 2.00 19.94 -16.32
N THR A 202 3.26 20.17 -15.96
CA THR A 202 4.03 21.34 -16.42
C THR A 202 4.24 21.31 -17.93
N LEU A 203 4.62 20.15 -18.49
CA LEU A 203 4.75 19.97 -19.93
C LEU A 203 3.41 20.15 -20.66
N ALA A 204 2.33 19.54 -20.15
CA ALA A 204 0.98 19.70 -20.70
C ALA A 204 0.55 21.18 -20.76
N ARG A 205 0.77 21.93 -19.67
CA ARG A 205 0.48 23.36 -19.59
C ARG A 205 1.34 24.17 -20.56
N LYS A 206 2.62 23.85 -20.73
CA LYS A 206 3.49 24.55 -21.69
C LYS A 206 2.99 24.38 -23.12
N VAL A 207 2.65 23.15 -23.51
CA VAL A 207 2.13 22.84 -24.85
C VAL A 207 0.77 23.51 -25.07
N PHE A 208 -0.15 23.44 -24.09
CA PHE A 208 -1.46 24.06 -24.21
C PHE A 208 -1.40 25.60 -24.32
N ASN A 209 -0.48 26.23 -23.61
CA ASN A 209 -0.27 27.68 -23.64
C ASN A 209 0.75 28.13 -24.71
N ASP A 210 1.13 27.25 -25.64
CA ASP A 210 1.98 27.61 -26.77
C ASP A 210 1.16 28.44 -27.77
N GLU A 211 1.73 29.53 -28.26
CA GLU A 211 1.02 30.47 -29.14
C GLU A 211 0.58 29.82 -30.45
N ALA A 212 1.37 28.89 -30.99
CA ALA A 212 1.05 28.23 -32.26
C ALA A 212 -0.15 27.29 -32.09
N ILE A 213 -0.24 26.62 -30.94
CA ILE A 213 -1.39 25.79 -30.56
C ILE A 213 -2.63 26.66 -30.36
N GLN A 214 -2.53 27.74 -29.58
CA GLN A 214 -3.66 28.66 -29.34
C GLN A 214 -4.22 29.26 -30.64
N LYS A 215 -3.35 29.66 -31.59
CA LYS A 215 -3.76 30.20 -32.90
C LYS A 215 -4.40 29.14 -33.82
N SER A 216 -4.14 27.86 -33.58
CA SER A 216 -4.69 26.75 -34.39
C SER A 216 -6.06 26.26 -33.90
N HIS A 217 -6.47 26.65 -32.69
CA HIS A 217 -7.72 26.22 -32.05
C HIS A 217 -8.78 27.34 -31.93
N HIS A 218 -8.53 28.51 -32.54
CA HIS A 218 -9.48 29.60 -32.74
C HIS A 218 -9.87 29.69 -34.21
#